data_AF-A0A356FF65-F1
#
_entry.id   AF-A0A356FF65-F1
#
_cell.length_a   1.000
_cell.length_b   1.000
_cell.length_c   1.000
_cell.angle_alpha   90.00
_cell.angle_beta   90.00
_cell.angle_gamma   90.00
#
_symmetry.space_group_name_H-M   'P 1'
#
loop_
_entity.id
_entity.type
_entity.pdbx_description
1 polymer ?
#
loop_
_entity_poly.entity_id
_entity_poly.type
_entity_poly.pdbx_seq_one_letter_code
_entity_poly.pdbx_strand_id
1 'polypeptide(L)'
;LKIRLEAPQDPKAPAVPRIGVAAGGGTFVKNIAGGSGAESIFKPGDRLLSIDGETVRSMQWEQLSKHYAKDSLALKLLRDGKENEVVLSGNKLLRLLLTDEVQWTGRDLEVGTLSESNVAYKAGLRRSDQVLRIGDKEVYSIDDLSAYLAENTQADHELVVSRKGEEKKLALSADALKEDAGLTWRTFPTISMVTPNGPAARAGITAGSKIHEINGKEIFDFAELSSSITAYAAENKDSEAAGKLKVGWVDAKGDKQEGSLAAASPAPANWGFVLKSATVVVQAGFLDSFKLGIERSIITVDQVFLTLRSLIRRDVEAKNLAGPVGIIHIFSRVAAGSLIQLLFWMGMVSMNLAVLNLLPIPILDGGHLFFLLIEKLKGSPVSTRIQFASMQIAMVLFLSMALYVTWNDITRLFSGF
;
A
#
# COMPACT_ATOMS: atom_id res chain seq x y z
N LEU A 1 6.35 -14.78 29.64
CA LEU A 1 5.68 -14.92 28.33
C LEU A 1 6.21 -16.16 27.63
N LYS A 2 5.33 -17.10 27.24
CA LYS A 2 5.62 -18.05 26.15
C LYS A 2 4.66 -17.66 25.03
N ILE A 3 5.20 -16.97 24.03
CA ILE A 3 4.47 -16.59 22.83
C ILE A 3 4.23 -17.87 22.04
N ARG A 4 2.99 -18.12 21.62
CA ARG A 4 2.68 -19.14 20.62
C ARG A 4 1.71 -18.53 19.62
N LEU A 5 2.08 -18.59 18.34
CA LEU A 5 1.33 -18.13 17.19
C LEU A 5 0.97 -19.36 16.36
N GLU A 6 -0.27 -19.45 15.85
CA GLU A 6 -0.68 -20.22 14.66
C GLU A 6 -2.18 -19.98 14.37
N ALA A 7 -2.70 -20.35 13.19
CA ALA A 7 -2.87 -19.55 11.97
C ALA A 7 -4.32 -19.79 11.42
N PRO A 8 -4.81 -19.06 10.39
CA PRO A 8 -6.04 -19.49 9.69
C PRO A 8 -5.92 -19.64 8.16
N GLN A 9 -6.68 -20.59 7.58
CA GLN A 9 -6.89 -20.79 6.12
C GLN A 9 -8.30 -21.37 5.81
N ASP A 10 -8.98 -20.86 4.76
CA ASP A 10 -10.08 -21.55 4.04
C ASP A 10 -10.00 -21.27 2.50
N PRO A 11 -10.42 -22.14 1.55
CA PRO A 11 -9.54 -22.79 0.58
C PRO A 11 -10.08 -22.71 -0.86
N LYS A 12 -10.98 -21.76 -1.18
CA LYS A 12 -11.79 -21.78 -2.44
C LYS A 12 -11.90 -20.45 -3.20
N ALA A 13 -10.95 -19.53 -3.03
CA ALA A 13 -10.68 -18.51 -4.05
C ALA A 13 -9.50 -19.00 -4.92
N PRO A 14 -9.49 -18.82 -6.26
CA PRO A 14 -8.31 -19.17 -7.05
C PRO A 14 -7.11 -18.39 -6.51
N ALA A 15 -6.11 -19.12 -6.01
CA ALA A 15 -4.95 -18.55 -5.34
C ALA A 15 -4.07 -17.83 -6.36
N VAL A 16 -3.81 -16.54 -6.14
CA VAL A 16 -2.78 -15.81 -6.87
C VAL A 16 -1.46 -16.05 -6.15
N PRO A 17 -0.44 -16.68 -6.78
CA PRO A 17 0.81 -16.95 -6.10
C PRO A 17 1.55 -15.66 -5.80
N ARG A 18 2.25 -15.69 -4.67
CA ARG A 18 3.06 -14.59 -4.17
C ARG A 18 4.40 -15.15 -3.77
N ILE A 19 5.44 -14.35 -3.94
CA ILE A 19 6.78 -14.69 -3.46
C ILE A 19 6.97 -14.33 -1.98
N GLY A 20 5.99 -13.69 -1.34
CA GLY A 20 6.03 -13.29 0.07
C GLY A 20 6.76 -11.97 0.32
N VAL A 21 6.62 -11.01 -0.61
CA VAL A 21 7.24 -9.67 -0.52
C VAL A 21 6.21 -8.57 -0.76
N ALA A 22 6.46 -7.38 -0.21
CA ALA A 22 5.67 -6.17 -0.44
C ALA A 22 6.52 -5.04 -1.04
N ALA A 23 5.92 -4.16 -1.84
CA ALA A 23 6.57 -2.95 -2.34
C ALA A 23 6.94 -2.03 -1.16
N GLY A 24 8.11 -1.42 -1.20
CA GLY A 24 8.58 -0.52 -0.16
C GLY A 24 8.81 0.91 -0.61
N GLY A 25 8.57 1.84 0.32
CA GLY A 25 9.18 3.17 0.28
C GLY A 25 10.65 3.08 0.71
N GLY A 26 11.50 3.88 0.08
CA GLY A 26 12.92 3.98 0.43
C GLY A 26 13.18 4.87 1.64
N THR A 27 14.46 5.10 1.93
CA THR A 27 14.89 5.82 3.15
C THR A 27 15.28 7.27 2.91
N PHE A 28 15.00 7.81 1.73
CA PHE A 28 15.30 9.21 1.40
C PHE A 28 14.12 10.12 1.73
N VAL A 29 14.41 11.31 2.24
CA VAL A 29 13.44 12.39 2.40
C VAL A 29 13.26 13.09 1.06
N LYS A 30 12.09 12.89 0.44
CA LYS A 30 11.69 13.56 -0.79
C LYS A 30 11.30 15.01 -0.53
N ASN A 31 10.42 15.20 0.45
CA ASN A 31 9.84 16.50 0.77
C ASN A 31 9.48 16.58 2.26
N ILE A 32 9.37 17.81 2.75
CA ILE A 32 8.98 18.12 4.13
C ILE A 32 7.84 19.13 4.07
N ALA A 33 6.78 18.91 4.85
CA ALA A 33 5.67 19.84 4.92
C ALA A 33 6.12 21.17 5.56
N GLY A 34 5.79 22.29 4.92
CA GLY A 34 6.17 23.63 5.37
C GLY A 34 5.65 23.96 6.78
N GLY A 35 6.52 24.49 7.65
CA GLY A 35 6.18 24.86 9.04
C GLY A 35 5.96 23.67 9.98
N SER A 36 6.31 22.45 9.55
CA SER A 36 6.19 21.24 10.37
C SER A 36 7.32 21.08 11.39
N GLY A 37 7.12 20.20 12.38
CA GLY A 37 8.17 19.86 13.34
C GLY A 37 9.38 19.16 12.69
N ALA A 38 9.18 18.59 11.49
CA ALA A 38 10.18 17.90 10.70
C ALA A 38 11.27 18.82 10.15
N GLU A 39 10.98 20.09 9.85
CA GLU A 39 11.94 21.04 9.25
C GLU A 39 13.17 21.28 10.14
N SER A 40 13.00 21.14 11.46
CA SER A 40 14.10 21.26 12.43
C SER A 40 15.02 20.03 12.47
N ILE A 41 14.63 18.93 11.84
CA ILE A 41 15.27 17.61 11.96
C ILE A 41 15.82 17.17 10.60
N PHE A 42 14.95 17.15 9.58
CA PHE A 42 15.25 16.63 8.26
C PHE A 42 15.42 17.74 7.24
N LYS A 43 16.07 17.41 6.12
CA LYS A 43 16.09 18.19 4.88
C LYS A 43 15.75 17.28 3.71
N PRO A 44 15.10 17.80 2.65
CA PRO A 44 15.03 17.09 1.37
C PRO A 44 16.44 16.65 0.95
N GLY A 45 16.59 15.40 0.51
CA GLY A 45 17.91 14.81 0.22
C GLY A 45 18.48 13.95 1.33
N ASP A 46 18.04 14.13 2.58
CA ASP A 46 18.51 13.31 3.69
C ASP A 46 18.19 11.83 3.45
N ARG A 47 19.14 10.95 3.74
CA ARG A 47 18.91 9.50 3.79
C ARG A 47 18.99 9.01 5.22
N LEU A 48 17.94 8.38 5.72
CA LEU A 48 17.99 7.67 6.99
C LEU A 48 18.85 6.40 6.83
N LEU A 49 19.92 6.31 7.62
CA LEU A 49 20.88 5.20 7.63
C LEU A 49 20.60 4.22 8.77
N SER A 50 20.35 4.72 9.98
CA SER A 50 20.08 3.89 11.15
C SER A 50 19.26 4.61 12.21
N ILE A 51 18.67 3.81 13.10
CA ILE A 51 17.97 4.23 14.30
C ILE A 51 18.54 3.45 15.47
N ASP A 52 19.08 4.13 16.48
CA ASP A 52 19.77 3.52 17.63
C ASP A 52 20.86 2.52 17.21
N GLY A 53 21.59 2.84 16.16
CA GLY A 53 22.64 1.98 15.59
C GLY A 53 22.11 0.82 14.75
N GLU A 54 20.80 0.54 14.74
CA GLU A 54 20.20 -0.46 13.85
C GLU A 54 20.02 0.11 12.45
N THR A 55 20.65 -0.50 11.45
CA THR A 55 20.57 -0.05 10.05
C THR A 55 19.14 -0.10 9.53
N VAL A 56 18.66 1.01 8.96
CA VAL A 56 17.36 1.10 8.29
C VAL A 56 17.57 1.01 6.78
N ARG A 57 16.97 -0.03 6.17
CA ARG A 57 17.08 -0.31 4.73
C ARG A 57 15.81 -0.03 3.95
N SER A 58 14.70 0.17 4.67
CA SER A 58 13.36 0.45 4.14
C SER A 58 12.49 1.04 5.24
N MET A 59 11.44 1.78 4.89
CA MET A 59 10.49 2.35 5.87
C MET A 59 9.48 1.32 6.40
N GLN A 60 9.99 0.22 6.95
CA GLN A 60 9.14 -0.80 7.55
C GLN A 60 8.73 -0.43 8.96
N TRP A 61 7.42 -0.41 9.18
CA TRP A 61 6.83 -0.18 10.50
C TRP A 61 7.41 -1.07 11.61
N GLU A 62 7.67 -2.36 11.35
CA GLU A 62 8.16 -3.31 12.36
C GLU A 62 9.61 -3.04 12.80
N GLN A 63 10.44 -2.48 11.90
CA GLN A 63 11.80 -2.06 12.24
C GLN A 63 11.78 -0.77 13.04
N LEU A 64 10.92 0.17 12.64
CA LEU A 64 10.85 1.49 13.24
C LEU A 64 10.10 1.47 14.59
N SER A 65 9.11 0.58 14.76
CA SER A 65 8.22 0.58 15.93
C SER A 65 8.77 0.13 17.25
N LYS A 66 9.87 -0.62 17.23
CA LYS A 66 10.58 -1.06 18.43
C LYS A 66 11.25 0.09 19.19
N HIS A 67 11.36 1.24 18.53
CA HIS A 67 12.12 2.40 18.98
C HIS A 67 11.22 3.54 19.50
N TYR A 68 9.92 3.50 19.26
CA TYR A 68 9.02 4.63 19.54
C TYR A 68 8.70 4.90 21.01
N ALA A 69 8.81 3.89 21.89
CA ALA A 69 8.57 4.07 23.31
C ALA A 69 9.75 4.69 24.06
N LYS A 70 10.87 5.00 23.38
CA LYS A 70 12.08 5.54 24.00
C LYS A 70 12.01 7.05 24.14
N ASP A 71 12.46 7.56 25.28
CA ASP A 71 12.55 9.00 25.54
C ASP A 71 13.62 9.69 24.69
N SER A 72 14.64 8.94 24.27
CA SER A 72 15.73 9.39 23.43
C SER A 72 16.09 8.33 22.41
N LEU A 73 16.25 8.76 21.16
CA LEU A 73 16.51 7.92 20.00
C LEU A 73 17.51 8.61 19.08
N ALA A 74 18.60 7.93 18.74
CA ALA A 74 19.61 8.45 17.82
C ALA A 74 19.28 8.06 16.38
N LEU A 75 19.00 9.04 15.53
CA LEU A 75 18.87 8.85 14.08
C LEU A 75 20.20 9.17 13.41
N LYS A 76 20.72 8.24 12.61
CA LYS A 76 21.85 8.52 11.74
C LYS A 76 21.34 8.86 10.34
N LEU A 77 21.63 10.07 9.88
CA LEU A 77 21.23 10.61 8.58
C LEU A 77 22.46 10.84 7.72
N LEU A 78 22.40 10.50 6.44
CA LEU A 78 23.35 11.00 5.45
C LEU A 78 22.78 12.29 4.85
N ARG A 79 23.52 13.39 5.01
CA ARG A 79 23.19 14.70 4.45
C ARG A 79 24.41 15.26 3.76
N ASP A 80 24.29 15.60 2.48
CA ASP A 80 25.39 16.13 1.66
C ASP A 80 26.66 15.26 1.73
N GLY A 81 26.48 13.93 1.70
CA GLY A 81 27.58 12.96 1.80
C GLY A 81 28.22 12.81 3.19
N LYS A 82 27.74 13.52 4.21
CA LYS A 82 28.23 13.43 5.58
C LYS A 82 27.20 12.79 6.50
N GLU A 83 27.67 11.91 7.38
CA GLU A 83 26.84 11.35 8.43
C GLU A 83 26.57 12.41 9.51
N ASN A 84 25.31 12.59 9.84
CA ASN A 84 24.84 13.45 10.91
C ASN A 84 23.99 12.62 11.86
N GLU A 85 24.13 12.88 13.15
CA GLU A 85 23.31 12.24 14.16
C GLU A 85 22.28 13.24 14.69
N VAL A 86 21.02 12.84 14.72
CA VAL A 86 19.93 13.64 15.27
C VAL A 86 19.25 12.84 16.37
N VAL A 87 19.22 13.39 17.57
CA VAL A 87 18.56 12.77 18.71
C VAL A 87 17.15 13.35 18.85
N LEU A 88 16.15 12.48 18.94
CA LEU A 88 14.77 12.87 19.23
C LEU A 88 14.04 11.78 20.00
N SER A 89 12.89 12.11 20.61
CA SER A 89 12.10 11.09 21.30
C SER A 89 11.43 10.16 20.31
N GLY A 90 11.25 8.89 20.69
CA GLY A 90 10.56 7.90 19.87
C GLY A 90 9.14 8.34 19.49
N ASN A 91 8.44 9.07 20.38
CA ASN A 91 7.14 9.68 20.09
C ASN A 91 7.21 10.78 19.02
N LYS A 92 8.29 11.58 19.01
CA LYS A 92 8.52 12.60 17.97
C LYS A 92 8.83 11.93 16.63
N LEU A 93 9.66 10.88 16.60
CA LEU A 93 9.91 10.10 15.40
C LEU A 93 8.62 9.50 14.87
N LEU A 94 7.84 8.89 15.77
CA LEU A 94 6.57 8.28 15.46
C LEU A 94 5.66 9.28 14.76
N ARG A 95 5.44 10.46 15.36
CA ARG A 95 4.64 11.53 14.75
C ARG A 95 5.12 11.89 13.34
N LEU A 96 6.43 12.02 13.13
CA LEU A 96 7.02 12.38 11.83
C LEU A 96 6.80 11.31 10.75
N LEU A 97 6.77 10.04 11.13
CA LEU A 97 6.52 8.91 10.21
C LEU A 97 5.03 8.64 9.97
N LEU A 98 4.21 9.09 10.90
CA LEU A 98 2.78 8.86 10.95
C LEU A 98 1.98 9.95 10.23
N THR A 99 2.58 11.13 10.07
CA THR A 99 2.00 12.28 9.40
C THR A 99 2.69 12.47 8.05
N ASP A 100 2.04 13.17 7.11
CA ASP A 100 2.66 13.58 5.85
C ASP A 100 3.68 14.73 6.05
N GLU A 101 4.18 14.93 7.29
CA GLU A 101 5.22 15.92 7.60
C GLU A 101 6.54 15.58 6.87
N VAL A 102 6.82 14.28 6.62
CA VAL A 102 7.98 13.81 5.85
C VAL A 102 7.55 12.81 4.79
N GLN A 103 7.81 13.14 3.53
CA GLN A 103 7.59 12.22 2.41
C GLN A 103 8.84 11.38 2.18
N TRP A 104 8.74 10.07 2.40
CA TRP A 104 9.85 9.13 2.20
C TRP A 104 9.78 8.46 0.82
N THR A 105 10.93 8.27 0.19
CA THR A 105 11.04 7.68 -1.14
C THR A 105 12.28 6.82 -1.31
N GLY A 106 12.24 5.92 -2.30
CA GLY A 106 13.43 5.33 -2.90
C GLY A 106 14.14 6.34 -3.80
N ARG A 107 15.41 6.06 -4.11
CA ARG A 107 16.14 6.75 -5.18
C ARG A 107 16.54 5.66 -6.16
N ASP A 108 15.58 5.20 -6.94
CA ASP A 108 15.70 3.94 -7.70
C ASP A 108 15.64 4.16 -9.21
N LEU A 109 15.65 5.43 -9.65
CA LEU A 109 15.68 5.79 -11.06
C LEU A 109 17.07 5.51 -11.65
N GLU A 110 17.15 4.49 -12.48
CA GLU A 110 18.35 4.05 -13.17
C GLU A 110 18.13 4.06 -14.68
N VAL A 111 19.19 4.23 -15.47
CA VAL A 111 19.13 4.05 -16.92
C VAL A 111 18.95 2.57 -17.23
N GLY A 112 17.82 2.24 -17.85
CA GLY A 112 17.46 0.90 -18.29
C GLY A 112 18.16 0.52 -19.59
N THR A 113 17.42 0.56 -20.70
CA THR A 113 17.99 0.37 -22.04
C THR A 113 18.60 1.67 -22.51
N LEU A 114 19.81 1.61 -23.07
CA LEU A 114 20.45 2.75 -23.72
C LEU A 114 21.23 2.31 -24.96
N SER A 115 20.76 2.71 -26.14
CA SER A 115 21.40 2.43 -27.43
C SER A 115 22.59 3.33 -27.68
N GLU A 116 23.65 2.81 -28.31
CA GLU A 116 24.84 3.60 -28.65
C GLU A 116 24.56 4.74 -29.65
N SER A 117 23.51 4.59 -30.46
CA SER A 117 23.06 5.62 -31.40
C SER A 117 22.33 6.78 -30.73
N ASN A 118 21.81 6.58 -29.50
CA ASN A 118 21.00 7.56 -28.77
C ASN A 118 21.85 8.76 -28.32
N VAL A 119 21.22 9.94 -28.31
CA VAL A 119 21.88 11.21 -27.96
C VAL A 119 22.43 11.19 -26.53
N ALA A 120 21.71 10.59 -25.57
CA ALA A 120 22.17 10.48 -24.20
C ALA A 120 23.42 9.61 -24.06
N TYR A 121 23.53 8.54 -24.84
CA TYR A 121 24.73 7.70 -24.84
C TYR A 121 25.96 8.48 -25.33
N LYS A 122 25.79 9.25 -26.42
CA LYS A 122 26.85 10.10 -26.97
C LYS A 122 27.27 11.21 -26.00
N ALA A 123 26.32 11.73 -25.21
CA ALA A 123 26.56 12.69 -24.14
C ALA A 123 27.20 12.08 -22.87
N GLY A 124 27.46 10.77 -22.86
CA GLY A 124 28.22 10.10 -21.80
C GLY A 124 27.36 9.33 -20.79
N LEU A 125 26.03 9.35 -20.91
CA LEU A 125 25.13 8.50 -20.12
C LEU A 125 25.40 7.03 -20.46
N ARG A 126 25.31 6.14 -19.47
CA ARG A 126 25.53 4.71 -19.65
C ARG A 126 24.40 3.93 -18.98
N ARG A 127 24.17 2.71 -19.48
CA ARG A 127 23.31 1.73 -18.82
C ARG A 127 23.74 1.57 -17.37
N SER A 128 22.75 1.49 -16.49
CA SER A 128 22.92 1.40 -15.05
C SER A 128 23.46 2.63 -14.33
N ASP A 129 23.50 3.78 -15.00
CA ASP A 129 23.67 5.05 -14.30
C ASP A 129 22.42 5.34 -13.46
N GLN A 130 22.61 5.57 -12.16
CA GLN A 130 21.54 5.97 -11.27
C GLN A 130 21.42 7.49 -11.27
N VAL A 131 20.25 8.04 -11.61
CA VAL A 131 20.05 9.49 -11.62
C VAL A 131 19.93 9.99 -10.19
N LEU A 132 20.71 11.02 -9.86
CA LEU A 132 20.71 11.66 -8.55
C LEU A 132 20.05 13.03 -8.59
N ARG A 133 20.44 13.86 -9.57
CA ARG A 133 20.04 15.27 -9.66
C ARG A 133 19.99 15.72 -11.12
N ILE A 134 19.11 16.66 -11.42
CA ILE A 134 19.08 17.40 -12.69
C ILE A 134 19.00 18.90 -12.41
N GLY A 135 19.92 19.67 -12.98
CA GLY A 135 20.07 21.07 -12.61
C GLY A 135 20.28 21.19 -11.10
N ASP A 136 19.47 21.99 -10.42
CA ASP A 136 19.46 22.15 -8.95
C ASP A 136 18.47 21.22 -8.22
N LYS A 137 17.67 20.41 -8.93
CA LYS A 137 16.65 19.54 -8.33
C LYS A 137 17.11 18.09 -8.18
N GLU A 138 16.94 17.54 -6.99
CA GLU A 138 17.10 16.11 -6.71
C GLU A 138 16.05 15.28 -7.46
N VAL A 139 16.43 14.10 -7.96
CA VAL A 139 15.56 13.21 -8.73
C VAL A 139 15.44 11.88 -8.01
N TYR A 140 14.22 11.50 -7.63
CA TYR A 140 13.95 10.24 -6.91
C TYR A 140 13.18 9.24 -7.76
N SER A 141 12.27 9.73 -8.61
CA SER A 141 11.50 8.94 -9.57
C SER A 141 11.52 9.55 -10.97
N ILE A 142 11.00 8.78 -11.94
CA ILE A 142 10.81 9.27 -13.31
C ILE A 142 9.86 10.47 -13.37
N ASP A 143 8.88 10.56 -12.46
CA ASP A 143 7.96 11.70 -12.39
C ASP A 143 8.70 12.99 -12.02
N ASP A 144 9.71 12.92 -11.15
CA ASP A 144 10.50 14.09 -10.76
C ASP A 144 11.31 14.62 -11.95
N LEU A 145 11.93 13.70 -12.69
CA LEU A 145 12.68 14.03 -13.91
C LEU A 145 11.75 14.61 -14.97
N SER A 146 10.60 13.98 -15.19
CA SER A 146 9.61 14.42 -16.19
C SER A 146 9.02 15.78 -15.84
N ALA A 147 8.68 16.02 -14.58
CA ALA A 147 8.17 17.31 -14.09
C ALA A 147 9.23 18.41 -14.25
N TYR A 148 10.49 18.13 -13.90
CA TYR A 148 11.58 19.09 -14.09
C TYR A 148 11.74 19.48 -15.56
N LEU A 149 11.77 18.50 -16.47
CA LEU A 149 11.94 18.73 -17.91
C LEU A 149 10.74 19.46 -18.54
N ALA A 150 9.53 19.25 -18.01
CA ALA A 150 8.34 19.98 -18.43
C ALA A 150 8.39 21.48 -18.02
N GLU A 151 8.96 21.77 -16.85
CA GLU A 151 9.10 23.14 -16.33
C GLU A 151 10.33 23.87 -16.87
N ASN A 152 11.35 23.15 -17.35
CA ASN A 152 12.64 23.71 -17.76
C ASN A 152 12.99 23.26 -19.19
N THR A 153 12.60 24.07 -20.17
CA THR A 153 12.80 23.78 -21.61
C THR A 153 14.17 24.24 -22.15
N GLN A 154 15.14 24.44 -21.27
CA GLN A 154 16.49 24.87 -21.67
C GLN A 154 17.15 23.79 -22.54
N ALA A 155 18.07 24.24 -23.42
CA ALA A 155 18.69 23.34 -24.38
C ALA A 155 19.51 22.22 -23.70
N ASP A 156 20.23 22.53 -22.61
CA ASP A 156 21.08 21.59 -21.87
C ASP A 156 20.83 21.66 -20.36
N HIS A 157 20.95 20.50 -19.69
CA HIS A 157 20.86 20.34 -18.25
C HIS A 157 22.07 19.58 -17.71
N GLU A 158 22.57 19.97 -16.53
CA GLU A 158 23.53 19.17 -15.77
C GLU A 158 22.80 18.01 -15.10
N LEU A 159 22.96 16.80 -15.63
CA LEU A 159 22.52 15.57 -14.99
C LEU A 159 23.66 15.02 -14.12
N VAL A 160 23.41 14.84 -12.83
CA VAL A 160 24.30 14.11 -11.93
C VAL A 160 23.82 12.68 -11.80
N VAL A 161 24.71 11.74 -12.12
CA VAL A 161 24.45 10.31 -12.01
C VAL A 161 25.49 9.63 -11.12
N SER A 162 25.08 8.60 -10.39
CA SER A 162 26.00 7.67 -9.74
C SER A 162 26.32 6.53 -10.70
N ARG A 163 27.60 6.35 -11.01
CA ARG A 163 28.12 5.23 -11.78
C ARG A 163 29.12 4.46 -10.93
N LYS A 164 28.77 3.23 -10.55
CA LYS A 164 29.60 2.38 -9.66
C LYS A 164 29.98 3.08 -8.34
N GLY A 165 29.10 3.94 -7.82
CA GLY A 165 29.31 4.68 -6.59
C GLY A 165 30.05 6.01 -6.74
N GLU A 166 30.51 6.36 -7.94
CA GLU A 166 31.11 7.67 -8.22
C GLU A 166 30.11 8.61 -8.90
N GLU A 167 30.03 9.85 -8.44
CA GLU A 167 29.22 10.87 -9.10
C GLU A 167 29.85 11.34 -10.40
N LYS A 168 29.05 11.37 -11.47
CA LYS A 168 29.41 11.90 -12.77
C LYS A 168 28.42 12.99 -13.16
N LYS A 169 28.97 14.11 -13.63
CA LYS A 169 28.21 15.22 -14.19
C LYS A 169 28.20 15.10 -15.70
N LEU A 170 27.02 15.12 -16.28
CA LEU A 170 26.80 15.00 -17.72
C LEU A 170 25.96 16.19 -18.17
N ALA A 171 26.33 16.82 -19.28
CA ALA A 171 25.50 17.84 -19.90
C ALA A 171 24.65 17.17 -20.99
N LEU A 172 23.33 17.16 -20.79
CA LEU A 172 22.38 16.49 -21.67
C LEU A 172 21.24 17.43 -22.01
N SER A 173 20.77 17.39 -23.25
CA SER A 173 19.56 18.12 -23.62
C SER A 173 18.31 17.48 -23.03
N ALA A 174 17.26 18.28 -22.84
CA ALA A 174 15.97 17.77 -22.38
C ALA A 174 15.44 16.66 -23.30
N ASP A 175 15.61 16.81 -24.61
CA ASP A 175 15.20 15.81 -25.60
C ASP A 175 16.01 14.51 -25.50
N ALA A 176 17.29 14.58 -25.11
CA ALA A 176 18.10 13.38 -24.90
C ALA A 176 17.63 12.53 -23.72
N LEU A 177 16.90 13.12 -22.76
CA LEU A 177 16.42 12.44 -21.54
C LEU A 177 14.99 11.91 -21.65
N LYS A 178 14.28 12.20 -22.75
CA LYS A 178 12.95 11.66 -23.00
C LYS A 178 13.04 10.18 -23.35
N GLU A 179 12.09 9.40 -22.86
CA GLU A 179 11.98 8.00 -23.24
C GLU A 179 11.69 7.88 -24.74
N ASP A 180 12.45 7.01 -25.39
CA ASP A 180 12.28 6.66 -26.79
C ASP A 180 12.74 5.21 -27.04
N ALA A 181 12.78 4.79 -28.31
CA ALA A 181 13.22 3.44 -28.66
C ALA A 181 14.68 3.13 -28.28
N GLY A 182 15.48 4.15 -27.95
CA GLY A 182 16.89 4.07 -27.62
C GLY A 182 17.24 4.41 -26.16
N LEU A 183 16.34 4.98 -25.36
CA LEU A 183 16.51 5.23 -23.93
C LEU A 183 15.25 4.86 -23.16
N THR A 184 15.37 3.97 -22.17
CA THR A 184 14.33 3.69 -21.18
C THR A 184 14.84 3.92 -19.77
N TRP A 185 13.95 4.32 -18.86
CA TRP A 185 14.26 4.39 -17.45
C TRP A 185 13.83 3.12 -16.74
N ARG A 186 14.66 2.68 -15.80
CA ARG A 186 14.44 1.52 -14.95
C ARG A 186 14.14 2.00 -13.55
N THR A 187 13.07 1.46 -12.96
CA THR A 187 12.86 1.53 -11.52
C THR A 187 13.08 0.15 -10.92
N PHE A 188 13.67 0.06 -9.75
CA PHE A 188 13.76 -1.24 -9.09
C PHE A 188 12.57 -1.40 -8.14
N PRO A 189 11.78 -2.48 -8.26
CA PRO A 189 10.87 -2.87 -7.18
C PRO A 189 11.69 -3.19 -5.92
N THR A 190 11.77 -2.21 -5.03
CA THR A 190 12.39 -2.34 -3.71
C THR A 190 11.44 -3.05 -2.76
N ILE A 191 11.92 -4.10 -2.11
CA ILE A 191 11.16 -4.89 -1.15
C ILE A 191 11.12 -4.16 0.19
N SER A 192 9.94 -3.76 0.66
CA SER A 192 9.78 -3.31 2.05
C SER A 192 9.86 -4.51 2.97
N MET A 193 8.90 -5.42 2.86
CA MET A 193 8.68 -6.47 3.84
C MET A 193 8.81 -7.83 3.19
N VAL A 194 9.32 -8.79 3.95
CA VAL A 194 9.37 -10.19 3.56
C VAL A 194 8.60 -11.00 4.60
N THR A 195 7.67 -11.85 4.16
CA THR A 195 6.92 -12.74 5.04
C THR A 195 7.88 -13.72 5.73
N PRO A 196 7.92 -13.76 7.08
CA PRO A 196 8.77 -14.68 7.82
C PRO A 196 8.55 -16.13 7.38
N ASN A 197 9.64 -16.87 7.18
CA ASN A 197 9.65 -18.25 6.67
C ASN A 197 8.97 -18.46 5.31
N GLY A 198 8.58 -17.41 4.59
CA GLY A 198 7.99 -17.48 3.26
C GLY A 198 9.02 -17.80 2.16
N PRO A 199 8.59 -18.00 0.91
CA PRO A 199 9.49 -18.32 -0.21
C PRO A 199 10.65 -17.35 -0.38
N ALA A 200 10.38 -16.03 -0.38
CA ALA A 200 11.40 -15.00 -0.49
C ALA A 200 12.39 -15.04 0.69
N ALA A 201 11.92 -15.19 1.93
CA ALA A 201 12.79 -15.31 3.09
C ALA A 201 13.72 -16.53 3.00
N ARG A 202 13.19 -17.69 2.56
CA ARG A 202 13.98 -18.93 2.39
C ARG A 202 15.03 -18.82 1.29
N ALA A 203 14.83 -17.96 0.31
CA ALA A 203 15.82 -17.68 -0.73
C ALA A 203 16.82 -16.57 -0.33
N GLY A 204 16.69 -15.98 0.86
CA GLY A 204 17.58 -14.92 1.32
C GLY A 204 17.22 -13.53 0.82
N ILE A 205 16.05 -13.34 0.22
CA ILE A 205 15.52 -12.00 -0.06
C ILE A 205 15.18 -11.36 1.28
N THR A 206 15.65 -10.13 1.48
CA THR A 206 15.44 -9.37 2.71
C THR A 206 14.83 -8.01 2.38
N ALA A 207 14.40 -7.31 3.41
CA ALA A 207 14.02 -5.91 3.27
C ALA A 207 15.15 -5.06 2.67
N GLY A 208 14.78 -4.17 1.75
CA GLY A 208 15.70 -3.36 0.97
C GLY A 208 16.30 -4.09 -0.25
N SER A 209 16.01 -5.37 -0.46
CA SER A 209 16.37 -6.05 -1.70
C SER A 209 15.64 -5.42 -2.90
N LYS A 210 16.32 -5.31 -4.03
CA LYS A 210 15.79 -4.77 -5.29
C LYS A 210 15.66 -5.88 -6.31
N ILE A 211 14.44 -6.24 -6.70
CA ILE A 211 14.24 -7.29 -7.71
C ILE A 211 14.57 -6.72 -9.09
N HIS A 212 15.38 -7.44 -9.87
CA HIS A 212 15.79 -6.99 -11.20
C HIS A 212 15.46 -8.00 -12.30
N GLU A 213 15.14 -9.24 -11.94
CA GLU A 213 14.87 -10.29 -12.91
C GLU A 213 13.92 -11.35 -12.36
N ILE A 214 13.04 -11.87 -13.23
CA ILE A 214 12.18 -13.02 -12.99
C ILE A 214 12.27 -13.95 -14.21
N ASN A 215 12.68 -15.20 -14.01
CA ASN A 215 12.80 -16.23 -15.06
C ASN A 215 13.58 -15.79 -16.31
N GLY A 216 14.69 -15.06 -16.18
CA GLY A 216 15.42 -14.53 -17.33
C GLY A 216 14.83 -13.26 -17.94
N LYS A 217 13.65 -12.81 -17.49
CA LYS A 217 13.03 -11.56 -17.91
C LYS A 217 13.41 -10.44 -16.96
N GLU A 218 14.00 -9.37 -17.50
CA GLU A 218 14.25 -8.15 -16.73
C GLU A 218 12.95 -7.52 -16.24
N ILE A 219 12.97 -7.02 -14.99
CA ILE A 219 11.85 -6.36 -14.35
C ILE A 219 12.19 -4.88 -14.11
N PHE A 220 11.31 -3.98 -14.57
CA PHE A 220 11.49 -2.52 -14.54
C PHE A 220 10.62 -1.79 -13.52
N ASP A 221 9.62 -2.45 -12.95
CA ASP A 221 8.79 -1.89 -11.88
C ASP A 221 8.04 -3.00 -11.11
N PHE A 222 7.23 -2.59 -10.14
CA PHE A 222 6.44 -3.53 -9.34
C PHE A 222 5.23 -4.10 -10.11
N ALA A 223 4.71 -3.41 -11.12
CA ALA A 223 3.60 -3.89 -11.95
C ALA A 223 4.05 -5.05 -12.85
N GLU A 224 5.23 -4.95 -13.45
CA GLU A 224 5.91 -5.99 -14.21
C GLU A 224 6.29 -7.19 -13.33
N LEU A 225 6.77 -6.93 -12.11
CA LEU A 225 7.02 -7.99 -11.13
C LEU A 225 5.74 -8.77 -10.86
N SER A 226 4.65 -8.07 -10.51
CA SER A 226 3.36 -8.66 -10.17
C SER A 226 2.76 -9.42 -11.34
N SER A 227 2.78 -8.85 -12.55
CA SER A 227 2.27 -9.50 -13.76
C SER A 227 3.11 -10.71 -14.17
N SER A 228 4.44 -10.67 -14.05
CA SER A 228 5.31 -11.80 -14.37
C SER A 228 5.10 -12.98 -13.41
N ILE A 229 4.91 -12.71 -12.12
CA ILE A 229 4.55 -13.74 -11.13
C ILE A 229 3.17 -14.33 -11.42
N THR A 230 2.21 -13.48 -11.80
CA THR A 230 0.83 -13.90 -12.12
C THR A 230 0.76 -14.71 -13.42
N ALA A 231 1.53 -14.36 -14.44
CA ALA A 231 1.62 -15.11 -15.68
C ALA A 231 2.24 -16.49 -15.45
N TYR A 232 3.36 -16.53 -14.72
CA TYR A 232 4.00 -17.78 -14.31
C TYR A 232 3.04 -18.70 -13.53
N ALA A 233 2.23 -18.11 -12.64
CA ALA A 233 1.17 -18.81 -11.94
C ALA A 233 0.20 -19.53 -12.87
N ALA A 234 -0.25 -18.80 -13.90
CA ALA A 234 -1.31 -19.21 -14.78
C ALA A 234 -0.86 -20.36 -15.69
N GLU A 235 0.41 -20.32 -16.10
CA GLU A 235 1.05 -21.36 -16.92
C GLU A 235 1.33 -22.65 -16.15
N ASN A 236 1.47 -22.58 -14.82
CA ASN A 236 1.84 -23.71 -13.97
C ASN A 236 0.71 -24.18 -13.04
N LYS A 237 -0.56 -23.89 -13.39
CA LYS A 237 -1.76 -24.21 -12.58
C LYS A 237 -1.94 -25.70 -12.27
N ASP A 238 -1.49 -26.58 -13.18
CA ASP A 238 -1.72 -28.04 -13.11
C ASP A 238 -0.48 -28.85 -12.73
N SER A 239 0.66 -28.19 -12.44
CA SER A 239 1.89 -28.89 -12.06
C SER A 239 1.98 -29.00 -10.53
N GLU A 240 1.92 -30.23 -10.01
CA GLU A 240 2.24 -30.52 -8.58
C GLU A 240 3.65 -30.04 -8.20
N ALA A 241 4.53 -29.91 -9.19
CA ALA A 241 5.73 -29.11 -9.09
C ALA A 241 5.39 -27.66 -9.45
N ALA A 242 4.88 -26.88 -8.49
CA ALA A 242 4.90 -25.43 -8.57
C ALA A 242 6.32 -25.02 -8.97
N GLY A 243 6.51 -24.68 -10.24
CA GLY A 243 7.84 -24.54 -10.79
C GLY A 243 8.63 -23.53 -9.96
N LYS A 244 9.93 -23.77 -9.82
CA LYS A 244 10.81 -22.84 -9.13
C LYS A 244 10.91 -21.56 -9.98
N LEU A 245 10.29 -20.49 -9.51
CA LEU A 245 10.44 -19.15 -10.09
C LEU A 245 11.88 -18.70 -9.86
N LYS A 246 12.67 -18.54 -10.92
CA LYS A 246 14.01 -17.96 -10.80
C LYS A 246 13.87 -16.46 -10.60
N VAL A 247 14.56 -15.92 -9.60
CA VAL A 247 14.52 -14.50 -9.26
C VAL A 247 15.92 -13.99 -9.07
N GLY A 248 16.23 -12.88 -9.75
CA GLY A 248 17.44 -12.10 -9.54
C GLY A 248 17.12 -10.87 -8.70
N TRP A 249 17.91 -10.62 -7.64
CA TRP A 249 17.81 -9.42 -6.83
C TRP A 249 19.17 -8.84 -6.48
N VAL A 250 19.21 -7.55 -6.20
CA VAL A 250 20.34 -6.89 -5.55
C VAL A 250 20.03 -6.84 -4.07
N ASP A 251 20.91 -7.36 -3.23
CA ASP A 251 20.73 -7.26 -1.78
C ASP A 251 20.96 -5.83 -1.28
N ALA A 252 20.66 -5.57 -0.01
CA ALA A 252 20.85 -4.23 0.54
C ALA A 252 22.32 -3.85 0.81
N LYS A 253 23.30 -4.71 0.46
CA LYS A 253 24.73 -4.37 0.39
C LYS A 253 25.16 -4.01 -1.03
N GLY A 254 24.29 -4.21 -2.03
CA GLY A 254 24.59 -3.97 -3.43
C GLY A 254 25.06 -5.21 -4.20
N ASP A 255 25.07 -6.38 -3.55
CA ASP A 255 25.53 -7.62 -4.17
C ASP A 255 24.40 -8.25 -4.98
N LYS A 256 24.69 -8.65 -6.22
CA LYS A 256 23.75 -9.40 -7.06
C LYS A 256 23.63 -10.83 -6.53
N GLN A 257 22.38 -11.25 -6.35
CA GLN A 257 22.00 -12.57 -5.88
C GLN A 257 20.97 -13.15 -6.86
N GLU A 258 21.00 -14.46 -7.00
CA GLU A 258 20.02 -15.21 -7.78
C GLU A 258 19.54 -16.39 -6.95
N GLY A 259 18.26 -16.73 -7.11
CA GLY A 259 17.63 -17.78 -6.34
C GLY A 259 16.42 -18.36 -7.03
N SER A 260 15.97 -19.49 -6.50
CA SER A 260 14.78 -20.19 -6.97
C SER A 260 13.72 -20.18 -5.88
N LEU A 261 12.58 -19.58 -6.17
CA LEU A 261 11.45 -19.46 -5.27
C LEU A 261 10.42 -20.52 -5.62
N ALA A 262 10.11 -21.40 -4.67
CA ALA A 262 8.90 -22.21 -4.77
C ALA A 262 7.72 -21.28 -4.47
N ALA A 263 6.84 -21.05 -5.45
CA ALA A 263 5.62 -20.29 -5.22
C ALA A 263 4.85 -20.91 -4.05
N ALA A 264 4.66 -20.17 -2.96
CA ALA A 264 3.87 -20.66 -1.84
C ALA A 264 2.39 -20.49 -2.14
N SER A 265 1.65 -21.59 -2.01
CA SER A 265 0.19 -21.61 -1.94
C SER A 265 -0.23 -22.11 -0.55
N PRO A 266 -1.29 -21.57 0.09
CA PRO A 266 -2.02 -20.31 -0.15
C PRO A 266 -1.89 -19.29 1.01
N ALA A 267 -2.27 -18.02 0.78
CA ALA A 267 -2.36 -16.95 1.79
C ALA A 267 -3.51 -15.96 1.45
N PRO A 268 -4.11 -15.27 2.46
CA PRO A 268 -5.44 -14.68 2.35
C PRO A 268 -5.53 -13.40 1.52
N ALA A 269 -6.77 -13.11 1.12
CA ALA A 269 -7.19 -11.97 0.34
C ALA A 269 -6.81 -10.64 1.00
N ASN A 270 -5.73 -10.03 0.52
CA ASN A 270 -5.52 -8.58 0.51
C ASN A 270 -4.63 -8.28 -0.69
N TRP A 271 -5.07 -7.38 -1.57
CA TRP A 271 -4.37 -6.99 -2.79
C TRP A 271 -2.97 -6.46 -2.50
N GLY A 272 -1.93 -7.29 -2.59
CA GLY A 272 -0.53 -6.91 -2.83
C GLY A 272 0.14 -5.85 -1.94
N PHE A 273 -0.57 -5.26 -0.98
CA PHE A 273 -0.20 -4.10 -0.20
C PHE A 273 -0.89 -4.26 1.16
N VAL A 274 -0.09 -4.39 2.21
CA VAL A 274 -0.49 -3.93 3.53
C VAL A 274 0.19 -2.58 3.69
N LEU A 275 -0.44 -1.52 3.18
CA LEU A 275 -0.30 -0.25 3.88
C LEU A 275 -0.97 -0.49 5.22
N LYS A 276 -0.19 -0.90 6.22
CA LYS A 276 -0.59 -0.67 7.60
C LYS A 276 -0.49 0.83 7.73
N SER A 277 -1.55 1.52 7.33
CA SER A 277 -1.71 2.94 7.57
C SER A 277 -1.47 3.10 9.05
N ALA A 278 -0.37 3.77 9.33
CA ALA A 278 0.13 3.88 10.65
C ALA A 278 -0.81 4.90 11.31
N THR A 279 -1.79 4.39 12.07
CA THR A 279 -2.86 5.25 12.59
C THR A 279 -2.28 6.11 13.70
N VAL A 280 -2.08 7.39 13.42
CA VAL A 280 -1.71 8.43 14.38
C VAL A 280 -2.93 8.81 15.18
N VAL A 281 -2.79 8.84 16.49
CA VAL A 281 -3.72 9.58 17.33
C VAL A 281 -3.26 11.05 17.30
N VAL A 282 -3.89 11.86 16.45
CA VAL A 282 -3.69 13.32 16.44
C VAL A 282 -4.61 13.93 17.49
N GLN A 283 -4.05 14.65 18.46
CA GLN A 283 -4.85 15.46 19.38
C GLN A 283 -5.30 16.72 18.64
N ALA A 284 -6.55 16.74 18.19
CA ALA A 284 -7.20 17.90 17.61
C ALA A 284 -8.01 18.66 18.67
N GLY A 285 -8.19 19.97 18.49
CA GLY A 285 -9.12 20.75 19.32
C GLY A 285 -10.57 20.26 19.17
N PHE A 286 -11.49 20.68 20.04
CA PHE A 286 -12.89 20.23 20.00
C PHE A 286 -13.56 20.48 18.63
N LEU A 287 -13.42 21.70 18.10
CA LEU A 287 -14.02 22.09 16.81
C LEU A 287 -13.38 21.35 15.63
N ASP A 288 -12.06 21.17 15.66
CA ASP A 288 -11.34 20.46 14.60
C ASP A 288 -11.64 18.96 14.63
N SER A 289 -11.74 18.36 15.82
CA SER A 289 -12.18 16.97 16.00
C SER A 289 -13.58 16.76 15.45
N PHE A 290 -14.49 17.73 15.63
CA PHE A 290 -15.84 17.66 15.08
C PHE A 290 -15.86 17.74 13.55
N LYS A 291 -15.09 18.66 12.96
CA LYS A 291 -14.92 18.77 11.49
C LYS A 291 -14.33 17.49 10.90
N LEU A 292 -13.25 16.97 11.49
CA LEU A 292 -12.62 15.71 11.09
C LEU A 292 -13.59 14.53 11.22
N GLY A 293 -14.43 14.52 12.25
CA GLY A 293 -15.49 13.52 12.40
C GLY A 293 -16.50 13.57 11.25
N ILE A 294 -16.94 14.77 10.84
CA ILE A 294 -17.84 14.95 9.69
C ILE A 294 -17.18 14.48 8.39
N GLU A 295 -15.96 14.93 8.11
CA GLU A 295 -15.20 14.51 6.92
C GLU A 295 -15.04 12.99 6.88
N ARG A 296 -14.68 12.38 8.02
CA ARG A 296 -14.56 10.93 8.12
C ARG A 296 -15.89 10.22 7.87
N SER A 297 -16.99 10.79 8.34
CA SER A 297 -18.33 10.23 8.14
C SER A 297 -18.72 10.27 6.66
N ILE A 298 -18.44 11.37 5.96
CA ILE A 298 -18.67 11.50 4.51
C ILE A 298 -17.85 10.46 3.73
N ILE A 299 -16.56 10.33 4.03
CA ILE A 299 -15.70 9.30 3.41
C ILE A 299 -16.26 7.89 3.63
N THR A 300 -16.76 7.62 4.84
CA THR A 300 -17.35 6.31 5.18
C THR A 300 -18.62 6.05 4.37
N VAL A 301 -19.47 7.08 4.20
CA VAL A 301 -20.68 6.99 3.36
C VAL A 301 -20.31 6.66 1.91
N ASP A 302 -19.32 7.35 1.33
CA ASP A 302 -18.87 7.11 -0.05
C ASP A 302 -18.36 5.67 -0.22
N GLN A 303 -17.59 5.16 0.75
CA GLN A 303 -17.10 3.78 0.75
C GLN A 303 -18.24 2.75 0.78
N VAL A 304 -19.30 3.00 1.55
CA VAL A 304 -20.49 2.13 1.58
C VAL A 304 -21.17 2.10 0.22
N PHE A 305 -21.39 3.27 -0.40
CA PHE A 305 -22.00 3.34 -1.73
C PHE A 305 -21.16 2.66 -2.81
N LEU A 306 -19.82 2.84 -2.79
CA LEU A 306 -18.90 2.14 -3.68
C LEU A 306 -19.02 0.62 -3.50
N THR A 307 -19.05 0.15 -2.25
CA THR A 307 -19.20 -1.28 -1.93
C THR A 307 -20.53 -1.83 -2.43
N LEU A 308 -21.64 -1.13 -2.20
CA LEU A 308 -22.96 -1.52 -2.70
C LEU A 308 -22.97 -1.58 -4.24
N ARG A 309 -22.36 -0.61 -4.91
CA ARG A 309 -22.24 -0.59 -6.38
C ARG A 309 -21.43 -1.77 -6.90
N SER A 310 -20.32 -2.10 -6.24
CA SER A 310 -19.48 -3.25 -6.58
C SER A 310 -20.18 -4.59 -6.35
N LEU A 311 -21.03 -4.70 -5.32
CA LEU A 311 -21.88 -5.89 -5.10
C LEU A 311 -22.90 -6.07 -6.23
N ILE A 312 -23.57 -4.99 -6.67
CA ILE A 312 -24.53 -5.03 -7.78
C ILE A 312 -23.83 -5.42 -9.10
N ARG A 313 -22.63 -4.90 -9.33
CA ARG A 313 -21.79 -5.23 -10.49
C ARG A 313 -21.17 -6.63 -10.44
N ARG A 314 -21.24 -7.31 -9.29
CA ARG A 314 -20.57 -8.58 -8.99
C ARG A 314 -19.04 -8.49 -9.01
N ASP A 315 -18.49 -7.30 -8.80
CA ASP A 315 -17.05 -7.08 -8.59
C ASP A 315 -16.60 -7.65 -7.22
N VAL A 316 -17.54 -7.80 -6.28
CA VAL A 316 -17.33 -8.37 -4.94
C VAL A 316 -18.24 -9.58 -4.78
N GLU A 317 -17.64 -10.74 -4.48
CA GLU A 317 -18.39 -11.97 -4.21
C GLU A 317 -19.13 -11.89 -2.87
N ALA A 318 -20.38 -12.35 -2.82
CA ALA A 318 -21.21 -12.33 -1.60
C ALA A 318 -20.62 -13.11 -0.41
N LYS A 319 -19.71 -14.06 -0.67
CA LYS A 319 -18.95 -14.78 0.37
C LYS A 319 -18.00 -13.89 1.18
N ASN A 320 -17.63 -12.72 0.65
CA ASN A 320 -16.78 -11.75 1.32
C ASN A 320 -17.56 -10.83 2.28
N LEU A 321 -18.89 -10.95 2.35
CA LEU A 321 -19.70 -10.26 3.34
C LEU A 321 -19.56 -10.95 4.70
N ALA A 322 -19.35 -10.16 5.75
CA ALA A 322 -19.39 -10.64 7.13
C ALA A 322 -20.84 -10.64 7.63
N GLY A 323 -21.30 -11.76 8.16
CA GLY A 323 -22.63 -11.86 8.76
C GLY A 323 -22.57 -11.56 10.27
N PRO A 324 -23.66 -11.80 11.01
CA PRO A 324 -23.74 -11.54 12.45
C PRO A 324 -22.59 -12.17 13.24
N VAL A 325 -22.21 -13.41 12.89
CA VAL A 325 -21.15 -14.14 13.58
C VAL A 325 -19.77 -13.59 13.23
N GLY A 326 -19.54 -13.26 11.96
CA GLY A 326 -18.32 -12.59 11.51
C GLY A 326 -18.16 -11.20 12.12
N ILE A 327 -19.25 -10.44 12.26
CA ILE A 327 -19.28 -9.13 12.92
C ILE A 327 -18.91 -9.28 14.41
N ILE A 328 -19.48 -10.26 15.13
CA ILE A 328 -19.12 -10.54 16.53
C ILE A 328 -17.64 -10.90 16.66
N HIS A 329 -17.10 -11.66 15.71
CA HIS A 329 -15.68 -12.03 15.68
C HIS A 329 -14.74 -10.85 15.39
N ILE A 330 -15.12 -9.97 14.47
CA ILE A 330 -14.37 -8.74 14.20
C ILE A 330 -14.46 -7.82 15.42
N PHE A 331 -15.65 -7.69 16.01
CA PHE A 331 -15.89 -6.91 17.22
C PHE A 331 -15.02 -7.39 18.38
N SER A 332 -14.95 -8.70 18.64
CA SER A 332 -14.13 -9.24 19.73
C SER A 332 -12.64 -8.91 19.56
N ARG A 333 -12.13 -8.94 18.32
CA ARG A 333 -10.75 -8.53 17.99
C ARG A 333 -10.52 -7.03 18.19
N VAL A 334 -11.49 -6.20 17.76
CA VAL A 334 -11.38 -4.74 17.89
C VAL A 334 -11.54 -4.29 19.35
N ALA A 335 -12.46 -4.90 20.09
CA ALA A 335 -12.68 -4.66 21.51
C ALA A 335 -11.47 -5.09 22.37
N ALA A 336 -10.71 -6.08 21.92
CA ALA A 336 -9.42 -6.46 22.52
C ALA A 336 -8.28 -5.47 22.19
N GLY A 337 -8.52 -4.51 21.28
CA GLY A 337 -7.62 -3.41 20.96
C GLY A 337 -7.70 -2.27 21.98
N SER A 338 -7.83 -1.04 21.51
CA SER A 338 -8.01 0.13 22.38
C SER A 338 -9.44 0.64 22.37
N LEU A 339 -9.86 1.33 23.44
CA LEU A 339 -11.17 1.99 23.49
C LEU A 339 -11.39 2.94 22.29
N ILE A 340 -10.34 3.60 21.82
CA ILE A 340 -10.38 4.48 20.64
C ILE A 340 -10.69 3.68 19.38
N GLN A 341 -10.06 2.51 19.19
CA GLN A 341 -10.35 1.62 18.05
C GLN A 341 -11.78 1.08 18.12
N LEU A 342 -12.26 0.76 19.32
CA LEU A 342 -13.63 0.32 19.56
C LEU A 342 -14.64 1.43 19.21
N LEU A 343 -14.43 2.65 19.71
CA LEU A 343 -15.28 3.81 19.41
C LEU A 343 -15.29 4.12 17.90
N PHE A 344 -14.11 4.07 17.28
CA PHE A 344 -13.97 4.29 15.84
C PHE A 344 -14.71 3.21 15.03
N TRP A 345 -14.56 1.94 15.41
CA TRP A 345 -15.25 0.84 14.75
C TRP A 345 -16.76 0.90 14.94
N MET A 346 -17.23 1.21 16.15
CA MET A 346 -18.65 1.46 16.40
C MET A 346 -19.17 2.60 15.53
N GLY A 347 -18.43 3.70 15.42
CA GLY A 347 -18.76 4.81 14.53
C GLY A 347 -18.89 4.38 13.06
N MET A 348 -17.93 3.60 12.55
CA MET A 348 -18.00 3.05 11.19
C MET A 348 -19.22 2.15 10.98
N VAL A 349 -19.49 1.22 11.91
CA VAL A 349 -20.66 0.32 11.84
C VAL A 349 -21.97 1.11 11.90
N SER A 350 -22.07 2.09 12.79
CA SER A 350 -23.23 2.98 12.89
C SER A 350 -23.46 3.76 11.60
N MET A 351 -22.39 4.26 10.97
CA MET A 351 -22.49 4.97 9.70
C MET A 351 -22.94 4.05 8.56
N ASN A 352 -22.43 2.81 8.52
CA ASN A 352 -22.88 1.79 7.58
C ASN A 352 -24.37 1.47 7.76
N LEU A 353 -24.82 1.29 9.00
CA LEU A 353 -26.24 1.05 9.30
C LEU A 353 -27.11 2.26 8.93
N ALA A 354 -26.65 3.49 9.14
CA ALA A 354 -27.37 4.69 8.74
C ALA A 354 -27.58 4.75 7.22
N VAL A 355 -26.54 4.45 6.42
CA VAL A 355 -26.66 4.39 4.95
C VAL A 355 -27.58 3.25 4.50
N LEU A 356 -27.42 2.06 5.07
CA LEU A 356 -28.27 0.91 4.75
C LEU A 356 -29.73 1.17 5.09
N ASN A 357 -30.00 1.79 6.25
CA ASN A 357 -31.35 2.14 6.68
C ASN A 357 -32.01 3.17 5.77
N LEU A 358 -31.26 3.99 5.03
CA LEU A 358 -31.79 4.93 4.05
C LEU A 358 -32.10 4.30 2.69
N LEU A 359 -31.72 3.05 2.45
CA LEU A 359 -32.02 2.37 1.19
C LEU A 359 -33.54 2.13 1.05
N PRO A 360 -34.08 2.12 -0.18
CA PRO A 360 -35.50 1.90 -0.44
C PRO A 360 -35.88 0.41 -0.29
N ILE A 361 -35.63 -0.16 0.89
CA ILE A 361 -35.91 -1.55 1.24
C ILE A 361 -37.07 -1.54 2.25
N PRO A 362 -38.22 -2.20 1.96
CA PRO A 362 -39.45 -2.08 2.75
C PRO A 362 -39.36 -2.36 4.26
N ILE A 363 -38.38 -3.16 4.71
CA ILE A 363 -38.15 -3.47 6.13
C ILE A 363 -37.34 -2.39 6.87
N LEU A 364 -36.72 -1.47 6.14
CA LEU A 364 -35.87 -0.41 6.66
C LEU A 364 -36.59 0.95 6.59
N ASP A 365 -36.09 1.94 7.34
CA ASP A 365 -36.66 3.29 7.41
C ASP A 365 -36.78 3.95 6.02
N GLY A 366 -35.82 3.70 5.13
CA GLY A 366 -35.79 4.17 3.75
C GLY A 366 -36.87 3.52 2.87
N GLY A 367 -37.36 2.33 3.23
CA GLY A 367 -38.54 1.72 2.63
C GLY A 367 -39.81 2.51 2.92
N HIS A 368 -39.97 3.00 4.15
CA HIS A 368 -41.06 3.89 4.51
C HIS A 368 -40.96 5.24 3.79
N LEU A 369 -39.76 5.80 3.73
CA LEU A 369 -39.50 7.02 2.95
C LEU A 369 -39.83 6.81 1.46
N PHE A 370 -39.52 5.64 0.92
CA PHE A 370 -39.85 5.27 -0.46
C PHE A 370 -41.36 5.14 -0.67
N PHE A 371 -42.11 4.55 0.27
CA PHE A 371 -43.57 4.55 0.21
C PHE A 371 -44.14 5.97 0.26
N LEU A 372 -43.66 6.83 1.15
CA LEU A 372 -44.07 8.24 1.20
C LEU A 372 -43.77 8.97 -0.11
N LEU A 373 -42.64 8.68 -0.74
CA LEU A 373 -42.30 9.21 -2.07
C LEU A 373 -43.31 8.74 -3.12
N ILE A 374 -43.66 7.45 -3.13
CA ILE A 374 -44.69 6.91 -4.03
C ILE A 374 -46.05 7.57 -3.76
N GLU A 375 -46.45 7.71 -2.50
CA GLU A 375 -47.72 8.35 -2.11
C GLU A 375 -47.78 9.80 -2.56
N LYS A 376 -46.66 10.53 -2.45
CA LYS A 376 -46.53 11.90 -2.95
C LYS A 376 -46.71 11.98 -4.47
N LEU A 377 -46.16 11.02 -5.22
CA LEU A 377 -46.29 10.95 -6.68
C LEU A 377 -47.69 10.47 -7.13
N LYS A 378 -48.27 9.53 -6.38
CA LYS A 378 -49.57 8.91 -6.67
C LYS A 378 -50.77 9.74 -6.16
N GLY A 379 -50.55 10.63 -5.20
CA GLY A 379 -51.58 11.44 -4.55
C GLY A 379 -52.52 10.65 -3.63
N SER A 380 -52.23 9.38 -3.35
CA SER A 380 -53.06 8.53 -2.48
C SER A 380 -52.19 7.51 -1.73
N PRO A 381 -52.62 7.08 -0.52
CA PRO A 381 -51.86 6.10 0.27
C PRO A 381 -51.57 4.81 -0.50
N VAL A 382 -50.39 4.22 -0.26
CA VAL A 382 -50.08 2.87 -0.72
C VAL A 382 -50.92 1.90 0.11
N SER A 383 -51.53 0.91 -0.54
CA SER A 383 -52.44 0.01 0.18
C SER A 383 -51.66 -0.76 1.26
N THR A 384 -52.28 -0.89 2.43
CA THR A 384 -51.67 -1.57 3.57
C THR A 384 -51.29 -3.01 3.21
N ARG A 385 -52.08 -3.67 2.35
CA ARG A 385 -51.78 -5.01 1.84
C ARG A 385 -50.46 -5.06 1.06
N ILE A 386 -50.19 -4.06 0.21
CA ILE A 386 -48.94 -4.00 -0.57
C ILE A 386 -47.75 -3.71 0.36
N GLN A 387 -47.90 -2.79 1.31
CA GLN A 387 -46.85 -2.51 2.30
C GLN A 387 -46.51 -3.77 3.09
N PHE A 388 -47.52 -4.44 3.68
CA PHE A 388 -47.31 -5.69 4.43
C PHE A 388 -46.67 -6.78 3.57
N ALA A 389 -47.16 -7.01 2.34
CA ALA A 389 -46.59 -8.01 1.45
C ALA A 389 -45.13 -7.70 1.11
N SER A 390 -44.82 -6.45 0.79
CA SER A 390 -43.44 -6.03 0.47
C SER A 390 -42.50 -6.16 1.67
N MET A 391 -42.96 -5.85 2.89
CA MET A 391 -42.20 -6.05 4.13
C MET A 391 -41.96 -7.53 4.41
N GLN A 392 -42.96 -8.39 4.21
CA GLN A 392 -42.80 -9.84 4.36
C GLN A 392 -41.79 -10.40 3.36
N ILE A 393 -41.87 -10.00 2.08
CA ILE A 393 -40.91 -10.42 1.05
C ILE A 393 -39.50 -9.95 1.44
N ALA A 394 -39.35 -8.67 1.80
CA ALA A 394 -38.07 -8.12 2.23
C ALA A 394 -37.52 -8.82 3.48
N MET A 395 -38.37 -9.13 4.46
CA MET A 395 -38.02 -9.89 5.66
C MET A 395 -37.52 -11.30 5.32
N VAL A 396 -38.23 -12.03 4.46
CA VAL A 396 -37.83 -13.38 4.05
C VAL A 396 -36.50 -13.34 3.30
N LEU A 397 -36.32 -12.40 2.37
CA LEU A 397 -35.06 -12.21 1.64
C LEU A 397 -33.92 -11.81 2.59
N PHE A 398 -34.18 -10.90 3.52
CA PHE A 398 -33.21 -10.46 4.53
C PHE A 398 -32.81 -11.61 5.45
N LEU A 399 -33.77 -12.38 5.99
CA LEU A 399 -33.50 -13.54 6.83
C LEU A 399 -32.78 -14.64 6.05
N SER A 400 -33.15 -14.89 4.80
CA SER A 400 -32.45 -15.84 3.94
C SER A 400 -31.02 -15.43 3.67
N MET A 401 -30.79 -14.14 3.40
CA MET A 401 -29.44 -13.58 3.26
C MET A 401 -28.67 -13.67 4.58
N ALA A 402 -29.28 -13.29 5.70
CA ALA A 402 -28.67 -13.36 7.03
C ALA A 402 -28.30 -14.81 7.38
N LEU A 403 -29.17 -15.78 7.11
CA LEU A 403 -28.90 -17.20 7.28
C LEU A 403 -27.78 -17.68 6.35
N TYR A 404 -27.78 -17.26 5.07
CA TYR A 404 -26.75 -17.61 4.10
C TYR A 404 -25.37 -17.06 4.53
N VAL A 405 -25.29 -15.80 4.93
CA VAL A 405 -24.04 -15.18 5.38
C VAL A 405 -23.62 -15.72 6.74
N THR A 406 -24.57 -15.99 7.66
CA THR A 406 -24.28 -16.65 8.95
C THR A 406 -23.76 -18.06 8.72
N TRP A 407 -24.34 -18.81 7.79
CA TRP A 407 -23.83 -20.12 7.39
C TRP A 407 -22.40 -20.00 6.88
N ASN A 408 -22.13 -19.02 5.99
CA ASN A 408 -20.78 -18.73 5.51
C ASN A 408 -19.81 -18.32 6.64
N ASP A 409 -20.27 -17.56 7.64
CA ASP A 409 -19.47 -17.22 8.83
C ASP A 409 -19.16 -18.46 9.68
N ILE A 410 -20.17 -19.30 9.92
CA ILE A 410 -20.02 -20.52 10.71
C ILE A 410 -19.06 -21.47 10.00
N THR A 411 -19.20 -21.66 8.68
CA THR A 411 -18.25 -22.46 7.92
C THR A 411 -16.84 -21.86 8.02
N ARG A 412 -16.69 -20.52 7.94
CA ARG A 412 -15.41 -19.81 8.14
C ARG A 412 -14.82 -19.98 9.55
N LEU A 413 -15.66 -20.11 10.58
CA LEU A 413 -15.18 -20.38 11.95
C LEU A 413 -14.62 -21.79 12.09
N PHE A 414 -15.21 -22.78 11.42
CA PHE A 414 -14.76 -24.16 11.48
C PHE A 414 -13.57 -24.43 10.55
N SER A 415 -13.41 -23.68 9.48
CA SER A 415 -12.27 -23.79 8.57
C SER A 415 -11.09 -22.90 8.93
N GLY A 416 -11.32 -21.77 9.61
CA GLY A 416 -10.26 -20.83 10.03
C GLY A 416 -10.34 -19.53 9.23
N PHE A 417 -10.60 -18.43 9.94
CA PHE A 417 -10.91 -17.09 9.41
C PHE A 417 -9.81 -16.39 8.63
#